data_AF-A0A260RHH9-F1
#
_entry.id   AF-A0A260RHH9-F1
#
_cell.length_a   1.000
_cell.length_b   1.000
_cell.length_c   1.000
_cell.angle_alpha   90.00
_cell.angle_beta   90.00
_cell.angle_gamma   90.00
#
_symmetry.space_group_name_H-M   'P 1'
#
loop_
_entity.id
_entity.type
_entity.pdbx_description
1 polymer ?
#
loop_
_entity_poly.entity_id
_entity_poly.type
_entity_poly.pdbx_seq_one_letter_code
_entity_poly.pdbx_strand_id
1 'polypeptide(L)'
;MDTAEYIAFVRRIVRAAGRRAGTDIEALPHLIALRSELDGQIAQAVTAVRDDGYSWADIAKRTGGTRQAAQQRWGQLTAHHA
;
A
#
# COMPACT_ATOMS: atom_id res chain seq x y z
N MET A 1 -3.50 21.04 4.95
CA MET A 1 -2.86 20.17 3.96
C MET A 1 -3.93 19.23 3.45
N ASP A 2 -4.24 19.25 2.17
CA ASP A 2 -5.16 18.27 1.60
C ASP A 2 -4.49 16.89 1.43
N THR A 3 -5.27 15.86 1.10
CA THR A 3 -4.75 14.50 0.91
C THR A 3 -3.69 14.43 -0.18
N ALA A 4 -3.83 15.20 -1.26
CA ALA A 4 -2.89 15.15 -2.39
C ALA A 4 -1.54 15.76 -1.99
N GLU A 5 -1.55 16.89 -1.29
CA GLU A 5 -0.36 17.50 -0.71
C GLU A 5 0.32 16.54 0.26
N TYR A 6 -0.44 15.91 1.17
CA TYR A 6 0.09 14.96 2.15
C TYR A 6 0.78 13.78 1.46
N ILE A 7 0.13 13.18 0.48
CA ILE A 7 0.70 12.08 -0.29
C ILE A 7 1.94 12.55 -1.09
N ALA A 8 1.93 13.76 -1.65
CA ALA A 8 3.11 14.31 -2.33
C ALA A 8 4.31 14.44 -1.38
N PHE A 9 4.08 14.89 -0.15
CA PHE A 9 5.11 14.95 0.89
C PHE A 9 5.63 13.55 1.26
N VAL A 10 4.74 12.59 1.57
CA VAL A 10 5.15 11.21 1.90
C VAL A 10 5.98 10.60 0.77
N ARG A 11 5.59 10.81 -0.49
CA ARG A 11 6.36 10.34 -1.66
C ARG A 11 7.74 11.00 -1.77
N ARG A 12 7.95 12.22 -1.25
CA ARG A 12 9.29 12.84 -1.19
C ARG A 12 10.15 12.15 -0.14
N ILE A 13 9.57 11.81 1.02
CA ILE A 13 10.26 11.09 2.10
C ILE A 13 10.68 9.69 1.66
N VAL A 14 9.79 8.91 1.03
CA VAL A 14 10.13 7.56 0.52
C VAL A 14 11.28 7.62 -0.50
N ARG A 15 11.28 8.61 -1.39
CA ARG A 15 12.41 8.79 -2.34
C ARG A 15 13.71 9.13 -1.62
N ALA A 16 13.67 9.89 -0.54
CA ALA A 16 14.86 10.20 0.25
C ALA A 16 15.40 8.95 0.97
N ALA A 17 14.52 8.12 1.53
CA ALA A 17 14.90 6.82 2.11
C ALA A 17 15.56 5.91 1.07
N GLY A 18 14.98 5.82 -0.14
CA GLY A 18 15.57 5.07 -1.25
C GLY A 18 16.97 5.54 -1.63
N ARG A 19 17.19 6.85 -1.73
CA ARG A 19 18.52 7.41 -2.01
C ARG A 19 19.55 7.04 -0.93
N ARG A 20 19.17 7.06 0.35
CA ARG A 20 20.05 6.70 1.46
C ARG A 20 20.41 5.20 1.42
N ALA A 21 19.44 4.32 1.18
CA ALA A 21 19.70 2.89 1.03
C ALA A 21 20.58 2.55 -0.19
N GLY A 22 20.58 3.40 -1.23
CA GLY A 22 21.48 3.26 -2.37
C GLY A 22 22.96 3.55 -2.07
N THR A 23 23.24 4.24 -0.96
CA THR A 23 24.62 4.61 -0.55
C THR A 23 25.09 3.88 0.71
N ASP A 24 24.19 3.17 1.39
CA ASP A 24 24.43 2.50 2.67
C ASP A 24 23.69 1.16 2.71
N ILE A 25 24.45 0.07 2.70
CA ILE A 25 23.90 -1.29 2.69
C ILE A 25 23.11 -1.60 3.97
N GLU A 26 23.48 -1.01 5.11
CA GLU A 26 22.79 -1.21 6.39
C GLU A 26 21.40 -0.56 6.39
N ALA A 27 21.17 0.43 5.53
CA ALA A 27 19.86 1.05 5.36
C ALA A 27 18.91 0.23 4.46
N LEU A 28 19.42 -0.76 3.70
CA LEU A 28 18.61 -1.55 2.77
C LEU A 28 17.54 -2.42 3.48
N PRO A 29 17.84 -3.16 4.57
CA PRO A 29 16.83 -3.90 5.33
C PRO A 29 15.69 -3.01 5.83
N HIS A 30 15.99 -1.78 6.26
CA HIS A 30 14.98 -0.83 6.72
C HIS A 30 14.06 -0.36 5.58
N LEU A 31 14.59 -0.14 4.38
CA LEU A 31 13.78 0.20 3.21
C LEU A 31 12.87 -0.97 2.79
N ILE A 32 13.37 -2.22 2.90
CA ILE A 32 12.57 -3.42 2.65
C ILE A 32 11.46 -3.55 3.69
N ALA A 33 11.76 -3.32 4.98
CA ALA A 33 10.77 -3.34 6.04
C ALA A 33 9.65 -2.29 5.79
N LEU A 34 10.03 -1.07 5.37
CA LEU A 34 9.08 -0.03 5.01
C LEU A 34 8.15 -0.45 3.86
N ARG A 35 8.66 -1.17 2.85
CA ARG A 35 7.82 -1.73 1.78
C ARG A 35 6.79 -2.71 2.37
N SER A 36 7.23 -3.64 3.22
CA SER A 36 6.34 -4.63 3.82
C SER A 36 5.27 -3.99 4.71
N GLU A 37 5.62 -2.96 5.48
CA GLU A 37 4.67 -2.19 6.28
C GLU A 37 3.64 -1.48 5.41
N LEU A 38 4.09 -0.81 4.34
CA LEU A 38 3.19 -0.14 3.40
C LEU A 38 2.25 -1.13 2.70
N ASP A 39 2.75 -2.29 2.27
CA ASP A 39 1.92 -3.35 1.68
C ASP A 39 0.85 -3.84 2.67
N GLY A 40 1.19 -3.96 3.97
CA GLY A 40 0.24 -4.30 5.04
C GLY A 40 -0.82 -3.21 5.27
N GLN A 41 -0.41 -1.95 5.32
CA GLN A 41 -1.33 -0.81 5.46
C GLN A 41 -2.27 -0.68 4.25
N ILE A 42 -1.79 -0.98 3.04
CA ILE A 42 -2.65 -1.05 1.84
C ILE A 42 -3.70 -2.14 2.00
N ALA A 43 -3.34 -3.32 2.49
CA ALA A 43 -4.30 -4.40 2.70
C ALA A 43 -5.37 -4.01 3.74
N GLN A 44 -4.99 -3.37 4.85
CA GLN A 44 -5.93 -2.88 5.86
C GLN A 44 -6.88 -1.81 5.28
N ALA A 45 -6.36 -0.86 4.51
CA ALA A 45 -7.19 0.15 3.84
C ALA A 45 -8.17 -0.49 2.84
N VAL A 46 -7.73 -1.53 2.11
CA VAL A 46 -8.60 -2.32 1.22
C VAL A 46 -9.71 -3.04 2.01
N THR A 47 -9.41 -3.63 3.17
CA THR A 47 -10.44 -4.19 4.08
C THR A 47 -11.43 -3.11 4.51
N ALA A 48 -10.95 -1.95 4.96
CA ALA A 48 -11.82 -0.88 5.45
C ALA A 48 -12.81 -0.40 4.36
N VAL A 49 -12.35 -0.21 3.12
CA VAL A 49 -13.27 0.16 2.03
C VAL A 49 -14.17 -1.00 1.60
N ARG A 50 -13.75 -2.26 1.76
CA ARG A 50 -14.62 -3.43 1.56
C ARG A 50 -15.77 -3.45 2.56
N ASP A 51 -15.48 -3.13 3.82
CA ASP A 51 -16.45 -3.07 4.92
C ASP A 51 -17.41 -1.88 4.76
N ASP A 52 -16.93 -0.78 4.18
CA ASP A 52 -17.74 0.38 3.76
C ASP A 52 -18.61 0.11 2.50
N GLY A 53 -18.58 -1.11 1.97
CA GLY A 53 -19.48 -1.57 0.91
C GLY A 53 -18.91 -1.52 -0.51
N TYR A 54 -17.67 -1.09 -0.71
CA TYR A 54 -17.05 -1.10 -2.04
C TYR A 54 -16.80 -2.53 -2.51
N SER A 55 -17.19 -2.84 -3.75
CA SER A 55 -16.95 -4.15 -4.34
C SER A 55 -15.49 -4.36 -4.76
N TRP A 56 -15.07 -5.61 -4.97
CA TRP A 56 -13.76 -5.88 -5.60
C TRP A 56 -13.62 -5.24 -6.99
N ALA A 57 -14.73 -5.04 -7.71
CA ALA A 57 -14.72 -4.38 -9.01
C ALA A 57 -14.47 -2.86 -8.86
N ASP A 58 -15.08 -2.25 -7.84
CA ASP A 58 -14.87 -0.83 -7.49
C ASP A 58 -13.42 -0.52 -7.16
N ILE A 59 -12.79 -1.40 -6.38
CA ILE A 59 -11.39 -1.28 -5.98
C ILE A 59 -10.49 -1.44 -7.20
N ALA A 60 -10.67 -2.53 -7.98
CA ALA A 60 -9.87 -2.79 -9.18
C ALA A 60 -9.95 -1.62 -10.20
N LYS A 61 -11.13 -1.02 -10.38
CA LYS A 61 -11.31 0.14 -11.26
C LYS A 61 -10.46 1.35 -10.82
N ARG A 62 -10.28 1.56 -9.51
CA ARG A 62 -9.57 2.71 -8.92
C ARG A 62 -8.06 2.45 -8.76
N THR A 63 -7.67 1.21 -8.50
CA THR A 63 -6.25 0.84 -8.32
C THR A 63 -5.58 0.34 -9.59
N GLY A 64 -6.37 0.07 -10.64
CA GLY A 64 -5.93 -0.59 -11.86
C GLY A 64 -5.94 -2.12 -11.72
N GLY A 65 -6.22 -2.80 -12.84
CA GLY A 65 -6.30 -4.26 -12.91
C GLY A 65 -7.72 -4.79 -12.96
N THR A 66 -7.87 -6.10 -12.72
CA THR A 66 -9.16 -6.79 -12.77
C THR A 66 -9.70 -7.10 -11.39
N ARG A 67 -11.02 -7.31 -11.28
CA ARG A 67 -11.68 -7.76 -10.04
C ARG A 67 -11.01 -9.01 -9.45
N GLN A 68 -10.69 -9.98 -10.30
CA GLN A 68 -10.07 -11.25 -9.90
C GLN A 68 -8.67 -11.02 -9.35
N ALA A 69 -7.87 -10.17 -10.01
CA ALA A 69 -6.53 -9.80 -9.53
C ALA A 69 -6.58 -9.07 -8.18
N ALA A 70 -7.53 -8.15 -7.98
CA ALA A 70 -7.74 -7.48 -6.70
C ALA A 70 -8.13 -8.47 -5.59
N GLN A 71 -9.09 -9.37 -5.87
CA GLN A 71 -9.52 -10.39 -4.92
C GLN A 71 -8.38 -11.38 -4.59
N GLN A 72 -7.59 -11.81 -5.57
CA GLN A 72 -6.45 -12.69 -5.32
C GLN A 72 -5.38 -12.00 -4.48
N ARG A 73 -5.11 -10.72 -4.77
CA ARG A 73 -4.07 -9.94 -4.10
C ARG A 73 -4.42 -9.63 -2.64
N TRP A 74 -5.67 -9.27 -2.37
CA TRP A 74 -6.06 -8.77 -1.04
C TRP A 74 -7.04 -9.66 -0.29
N GLY A 75 -7.81 -10.51 -0.98
CA GLY A 75 -8.85 -11.33 -0.36
C GLY A 75 -8.33 -12.38 0.63
N GLN A 76 -7.08 -12.83 0.49
CA GLN A 76 -6.45 -13.72 1.47
C GLN A 76 -5.89 -12.95 2.68
N LEU A 77 -5.41 -11.72 2.48
CA LEU A 77 -4.91 -10.85 3.56
C LEU A 77 -6.05 -10.31 4.44
N THR A 78 -7.22 -10.04 3.86
CA THR A 78 -8.38 -9.54 4.62
C THR A 78 -8.98 -10.60 5.53
N ALA A 79 -8.90 -11.89 5.17
CA ALA A 79 -9.46 -13.00 5.96
C ALA A 79 -8.70 -13.26 7.27
N HIS A 80 -7.50 -12.70 7.46
CA HIS A 80 -6.70 -12.86 8.68
C HIS A 80 -7.02 -11.84 9.78
N HIS A 81 -7.87 -10.85 9.48
CA HIS A 81 -8.27 -9.77 10.40
C HIS A 81 -9.78 -9.79 10.74
N ALA A 82 -10.50 -10.85 10.38
CA ALA A 82 -11.92 -11.07 10.67
C ALA A 82 -12.14 -12.03 11.84
#